data_AF-K2DBV4-F1
#
_entry.id   AF-K2DBV4-F1
#
_cell.length_a   1.000
_cell.length_b   1.000
_cell.length_c   1.000
_cell.angle_alpha   90.00
_cell.angle_beta   90.00
_cell.angle_gamma   90.00
#
_symmetry.space_group_name_H-M   'P 1'
#
loop_
_entity.id
_entity.type
_entity.pdbx_description
1 polymer ?
#
loop_
_entity_poly.entity_id
_entity_poly.type
_entity_poly.pdbx_seq_one_letter_code
_entity_poly.pdbx_strand_id
1 'polypeptide(L)'
;MRNFGKIKGTLLVTILSVSFSTFVFSASLSLTKIGSLDTAGKNYSEWWYTPTNATLSGTAADGSQVSVKVGETTNAVNVTSGAWSYDFTGENKDYNIEISQGSEKISFVLHLGQTLPNNVTAGSSPQSEGVPETGYNQIIAISLGVGIVLLASYFYFWGDSKKKTVFEARMIRED
;
A
#
# COMPACT_ATOMS: atom_id res chain seq x y z
N MET A 1 -1.23 27.86 -41.53
CA MET A 1 -1.28 28.07 -40.07
C MET A 1 -2.49 27.36 -39.48
N ARG A 2 -2.39 26.10 -39.02
CA ARG A 2 -3.53 25.42 -38.38
C ARG A 2 -3.11 24.20 -37.56
N ASN A 3 -2.31 24.35 -36.50
CA ASN A 3 -2.06 23.23 -35.57
C ASN A 3 -1.76 23.63 -34.12
N PHE A 4 -1.51 24.92 -33.81
CA PHE A 4 -1.24 25.37 -32.43
C PHE A 4 -2.41 25.16 -31.45
N GLY A 5 -3.66 25.17 -31.92
CA GLY A 5 -4.85 24.92 -31.08
C GLY A 5 -4.99 23.47 -30.63
N LYS A 6 -4.51 22.50 -31.43
CA LYS A 6 -4.63 21.07 -31.11
C LYS A 6 -3.66 20.66 -30.00
N ILE A 7 -2.43 21.19 -30.02
CA ILE A 7 -1.37 20.86 -29.06
C ILE A 7 -1.71 21.37 -27.65
N LYS A 8 -2.29 22.58 -27.55
CA LYS A 8 -2.77 23.13 -26.26
C LYS A 8 -3.89 22.28 -25.66
N GLY A 9 -4.80 21.80 -26.50
CA GLY A 9 -5.87 20.89 -26.08
C GLY A 9 -5.32 19.56 -25.57
N THR A 10 -4.37 18.95 -26.29
CA THR A 10 -3.75 17.69 -25.87
C THR A 10 -3.02 17.83 -24.53
N LEU A 11 -2.26 18.90 -24.32
CA LEU A 11 -1.47 19.12 -23.11
C LEU A 11 -2.37 19.37 -21.88
N LEU A 12 -3.47 20.09 -22.06
CA LEU A 12 -4.50 20.28 -21.02
C LEU A 12 -5.21 18.96 -20.67
N VAL A 13 -5.51 18.12 -21.68
CA VAL A 13 -6.11 16.80 -21.48
C VAL A 13 -5.16 15.86 -20.73
N THR A 14 -3.86 15.89 -21.03
CA THR A 14 -2.87 15.08 -20.31
C THR A 14 -2.73 15.51 -18.84
N ILE A 15 -2.67 16.82 -18.57
CA ILE A 15 -2.60 17.35 -17.19
C ILE A 15 -3.86 17.00 -16.40
N LEU A 16 -5.02 17.13 -17.04
CA LEU A 16 -6.30 16.80 -16.42
C LEU A 16 -6.38 15.30 -16.12
N SER A 17 -5.93 14.44 -17.03
CA SER A 17 -5.94 12.98 -16.85
C SER A 17 -5.01 12.50 -15.72
N VAL A 18 -3.89 13.19 -15.48
CA VAL A 18 -2.98 12.88 -14.34
C VAL A 18 -3.53 13.39 -13.01
N SER A 19 -4.38 14.43 -13.04
CA SER A 19 -4.98 15.01 -11.82
C SER A 19 -6.14 14.18 -11.26
N PHE A 20 -6.73 13.31 -12.08
CA PHE A 20 -7.84 12.42 -11.70
C PHE A 20 -7.42 11.00 -11.34
N SER A 21 -6.12 10.71 -11.24
CA SER A 21 -5.66 9.41 -10.74
C SER A 21 -6.04 9.28 -9.26
N THR A 22 -7.02 8.42 -8.97
CA THR A 22 -7.41 8.06 -7.61
C THR A 22 -6.27 7.35 -6.91
N PHE A 23 -5.83 7.86 -5.76
CA PHE A 23 -4.91 7.14 -4.89
C PHE A 23 -5.62 5.90 -4.34
N VAL A 24 -5.17 4.71 -4.73
CA VAL A 24 -5.62 3.45 -4.11
C VAL A 24 -4.79 3.27 -2.84
N PHE A 25 -5.40 3.49 -1.69
CA PHE A 25 -4.81 3.07 -0.42
C PHE A 25 -5.01 1.57 -0.29
N SER A 26 -3.93 0.79 -0.44
CA SER A 26 -3.96 -0.62 -0.05
C SER A 26 -4.01 -0.67 1.47
N ALA A 27 -5.05 -1.26 2.05
CA ALA A 27 -5.03 -1.59 3.47
C ALA A 27 -4.03 -2.74 3.65
N SER A 28 -3.01 -2.54 4.48
CA SER A 28 -2.01 -3.55 4.79
C SER A 28 -2.62 -4.66 5.64
N LEU A 29 -2.25 -5.90 5.34
CA LEU A 29 -2.59 -7.05 6.15
C LEU A 29 -2.08 -6.88 7.59
N SER A 30 -2.97 -6.93 8.58
CA SER A 30 -2.61 -6.85 9.99
C SER A 30 -3.51 -7.76 10.83
N LEU A 31 -2.92 -8.41 11.83
CA LEU A 31 -3.66 -9.08 12.90
C LEU A 31 -3.82 -8.08 14.05
N THR A 32 -5.06 -7.81 14.47
CA THR A 32 -5.37 -6.84 15.53
C THR A 32 -5.85 -7.48 16.82
N LYS A 33 -6.48 -8.66 16.75
CA LYS A 33 -6.93 -9.39 17.95
C LYS A 33 -6.88 -10.90 17.76
N ILE A 34 -6.69 -11.58 18.89
CA ILE A 34 -6.86 -13.02 19.08
C ILE A 34 -7.89 -13.18 20.21
N GLY A 35 -9.17 -13.31 19.84
CA GLY A 35 -10.28 -13.28 20.78
C GLY A 35 -10.31 -11.99 21.59
N SER A 36 -10.11 -12.09 22.90
CA SER A 36 -10.03 -10.95 23.82
C SER A 36 -8.62 -10.34 23.94
N LEU A 37 -7.60 -10.97 23.36
CA LEU A 37 -6.22 -10.48 23.36
C LEU A 37 -6.05 -9.45 22.24
N ASP A 38 -5.68 -8.22 22.62
CA ASP A 38 -5.34 -7.16 21.66
C ASP A 38 -3.88 -7.29 21.25
N THR A 39 -3.62 -7.47 19.95
CA THR A 39 -2.26 -7.55 19.41
C THR A 39 -1.73 -6.18 19.02
N ALA A 40 -2.57 -5.13 19.01
CA ALA A 40 -2.25 -3.77 18.59
C ALA A 40 -1.57 -3.69 17.20
N GLY A 41 -1.86 -4.65 16.31
CA GLY A 41 -1.22 -4.74 14.99
C GLY A 41 0.24 -5.19 15.02
N LYS A 42 0.73 -5.70 16.15
CA LYS A 42 2.09 -6.22 16.29
C LYS A 42 2.17 -7.64 15.76
N ASN A 43 3.24 -7.96 15.05
CA ASN A 43 3.53 -9.31 14.57
C ASN A 43 4.60 -9.92 15.48
N TYR A 44 4.20 -10.72 16.47
CA TYR A 44 5.14 -11.55 17.24
C TYR A 44 5.18 -12.97 16.66
N SER A 45 6.31 -13.66 16.85
CA SER A 45 6.48 -15.05 16.44
C SER A 45 5.62 -16.01 17.27
N GLU A 46 5.21 -15.62 18.47
CA GLU A 46 4.51 -16.47 19.44
C GLU A 46 3.42 -15.67 20.16
N TRP A 47 2.27 -16.31 20.38
CA TRP A 47 1.13 -15.75 21.12
C TRP A 47 0.56 -16.79 22.08
N TRP A 48 0.26 -16.37 23.31
CA TRP A 48 -0.43 -17.20 24.31
C TRP A 48 -1.88 -16.77 24.48
N TYR A 49 -2.79 -17.72 24.41
CA TYR A 49 -4.21 -17.46 24.57
C TYR A 49 -4.87 -18.56 25.41
N THR A 50 -5.36 -18.20 26.60
CA THR A 50 -5.88 -19.16 27.59
C THR A 50 -7.14 -19.91 27.15
N PRO A 51 -8.11 -19.31 26.44
CA PRO A 51 -9.26 -20.04 25.94
C PRO A 51 -8.93 -20.95 24.74
N THR A 52 -9.70 -22.03 24.57
CA THR A 52 -9.60 -22.96 23.43
C THR A 52 -10.45 -22.55 22.20
N ASN A 53 -11.21 -21.46 22.34
CA ASN A 53 -12.00 -20.85 21.28
C ASN A 53 -11.50 -19.42 21.09
N ALA A 54 -10.95 -19.10 19.93
CA ALA A 54 -10.38 -17.80 19.61
C ALA A 54 -10.98 -17.27 18.30
N THR A 55 -11.22 -15.97 18.23
CA THR A 55 -11.56 -15.30 16.98
C THR A 55 -10.35 -14.49 16.53
N LEU A 56 -9.71 -14.87 15.43
CA LEU A 56 -8.62 -14.10 14.83
C LEU A 56 -9.25 -12.97 14.01
N SER A 57 -8.88 -11.71 14.30
CA SER A 57 -9.44 -10.58 13.55
C SER A 57 -8.40 -9.52 13.23
N GLY A 58 -8.61 -8.85 12.12
CA GLY A 58 -7.62 -7.92 11.59
C GLY A 58 -8.14 -7.02 10.48
N THR A 59 -7.20 -6.28 9.89
CA THR A 59 -7.46 -5.42 8.73
C THR A 59 -6.75 -5.99 7.51
N ALA A 60 -7.35 -5.79 6.34
CA ALA A 60 -6.77 -6.16 5.06
C ALA A 60 -7.46 -5.39 3.92
N ALA A 61 -7.01 -5.53 2.67
CA ALA A 61 -7.61 -4.86 1.53
C ALA A 61 -9.10 -5.20 1.37
N ASP A 62 -9.97 -4.18 1.28
CA ASP A 62 -11.41 -4.41 1.17
C ASP A 62 -11.79 -5.12 -0.14
N GLY A 63 -12.83 -5.96 -0.10
CA GLY A 63 -13.28 -6.74 -1.26
C GLY A 63 -12.32 -7.86 -1.71
N SER A 64 -11.34 -8.21 -0.87
CA SER A 64 -10.39 -9.29 -1.13
C SER A 64 -10.61 -10.49 -0.17
N GLN A 65 -9.71 -11.48 -0.26
CA GLN A 65 -9.75 -12.67 0.58
C GLN A 65 -8.43 -12.82 1.35
N VAL A 66 -8.54 -13.15 2.64
CA VAL A 66 -7.42 -13.50 3.51
C VAL A 66 -7.37 -15.02 3.64
N SER A 67 -6.20 -15.61 3.42
CA SER A 67 -5.96 -17.03 3.63
C SER A 67 -5.44 -17.26 5.04
N VAL A 68 -6.21 -17.93 5.89
CA VAL A 68 -5.83 -18.34 7.24
C VAL A 68 -5.52 -19.83 7.25
N LYS A 69 -4.24 -20.16 7.36
CA LYS A 69 -3.74 -21.51 7.49
C LYS A 69 -3.47 -21.85 8.96
N VAL A 70 -4.07 -22.94 9.41
CA VAL A 70 -3.89 -23.50 10.75
C VAL A 70 -3.35 -24.92 10.59
N GLY A 71 -2.06 -25.11 10.89
CA GLY A 71 -1.37 -26.38 10.63
C GLY A 71 -1.38 -26.71 9.13
N GLU A 72 -2.08 -27.78 8.75
CA GLU A 72 -2.21 -28.19 7.33
C GLU A 72 -3.48 -27.67 6.65
N THR A 73 -4.44 -27.13 7.41
CA THR A 73 -5.72 -26.68 6.88
C THR A 73 -5.66 -25.21 6.50
N THR A 74 -6.03 -24.88 5.26
CA THR A 74 -6.13 -23.50 4.77
C THR A 74 -7.59 -23.10 4.59
N ASN A 75 -8.00 -22.02 5.24
CA ASN A 75 -9.34 -21.45 5.15
C ASN A 75 -9.27 -20.06 4.52
N ALA A 76 -10.23 -19.74 3.66
CA ALA A 76 -10.23 -18.50 2.93
C ALA A 76 -11.38 -17.60 3.42
N VAL A 77 -11.05 -16.42 3.91
CA VAL A 77 -11.92 -15.51 4.67
C VAL A 77 -12.14 -14.22 3.89
N ASN A 78 -13.39 -13.87 3.63
CA ASN A 78 -13.71 -12.65 2.90
C ASN A 78 -13.48 -11.41 3.77
N VAL A 79 -12.90 -10.37 3.19
CA VAL A 79 -12.72 -9.07 3.82
C VAL A 79 -13.93 -8.19 3.52
N THR A 80 -14.54 -7.62 4.55
CA THR A 80 -15.69 -6.72 4.43
C THR A 80 -15.41 -5.41 5.16
N SER A 81 -15.55 -4.29 4.46
CA SER A 81 -15.23 -2.96 4.99
C SER A 81 -13.80 -2.87 5.54
N GLY A 82 -12.86 -3.56 4.89
CA GLY A 82 -11.45 -3.59 5.29
C GLY A 82 -11.14 -4.43 6.54
N ALA A 83 -12.13 -5.14 7.09
CA ALA A 83 -11.97 -6.01 8.25
C ALA A 83 -12.19 -7.48 7.88
N TRP A 84 -11.48 -8.37 8.56
CA TRP A 84 -11.65 -9.82 8.45
C TRP A 84 -11.73 -10.45 9.85
N SER A 85 -12.44 -11.57 9.93
CA SER A 85 -12.64 -12.33 11.17
C SER A 85 -12.72 -13.82 10.87
N TYR A 86 -11.98 -14.62 11.63
CA TYR A 86 -11.92 -16.06 11.50
C TYR A 86 -12.10 -16.71 12.88
N ASP A 87 -13.17 -17.48 13.03
CA ASP A 87 -13.40 -18.24 14.24
C ASP A 87 -12.59 -19.53 14.22
N PHE A 88 -11.83 -19.73 15.28
CA PHE A 88 -10.95 -20.87 15.47
C PHE A 88 -11.28 -21.57 16.79
N THR A 89 -11.47 -22.88 16.72
CA THR A 89 -11.68 -23.73 17.88
C THR A 89 -10.72 -24.91 17.78
N GLY A 90 -10.00 -25.18 18.86
CA GLY A 90 -8.99 -26.23 18.90
C GLY A 90 -8.80 -26.82 20.29
N GLU A 91 -8.00 -27.87 20.36
CA GLU A 91 -7.50 -28.45 21.60
C GLU A 91 -6.42 -27.56 22.24
N ASN A 92 -6.13 -27.79 23.52
CA ASN A 92 -5.02 -27.15 24.22
C ASN A 92 -3.67 -27.66 23.68
N LYS A 93 -3.08 -26.94 22.73
CA LYS A 93 -1.80 -27.21 22.07
C LYS A 93 -1.32 -26.03 21.24
N ASP A 94 -0.14 -26.20 20.66
CA ASP A 94 0.47 -25.21 19.77
C ASP A 94 -0.05 -25.37 18.35
N TYR A 95 -0.38 -24.25 17.71
CA TYR A 95 -0.79 -24.20 16.31
C TYR A 95 0.10 -23.25 15.52
N ASN A 96 0.65 -23.74 14.42
CA ASN A 96 1.31 -22.88 13.43
C ASN A 96 0.22 -22.16 12.63
N ILE A 97 0.13 -20.84 12.84
CA ILE A 97 -0.80 -19.97 12.15
C ILE A 97 -0.05 -19.19 11.07
N GLU A 98 -0.61 -19.18 9.87
CA GLU A 98 -0.15 -18.36 8.76
C GLU A 98 -1.33 -17.63 8.15
N ILE A 99 -1.26 -16.31 8.13
CA ILE A 99 -2.27 -15.43 7.54
C ILE A 99 -1.62 -14.77 6.34
N SER A 100 -2.25 -14.85 5.17
CA SER A 100 -1.70 -14.27 3.95
C SER A 100 -2.76 -13.59 3.08
N GLN A 101 -2.32 -12.56 2.37
CA GLN A 101 -3.10 -11.84 1.37
C GLN A 101 -2.15 -11.32 0.29
N GLY A 102 -2.29 -11.81 -0.95
CA GLY A 102 -1.38 -11.46 -2.03
C GLY A 102 0.06 -11.80 -1.68
N SER A 103 0.93 -10.78 -1.58
CA SER A 103 2.33 -10.92 -1.18
C SER A 103 2.58 -10.74 0.32
N GLU A 104 1.59 -10.23 1.08
CA GLU A 104 1.72 -10.01 2.52
C GLU A 104 1.46 -11.31 3.30
N LYS A 105 2.27 -11.55 4.34
CA LYS A 105 2.20 -12.74 5.17
C LYS A 105 2.52 -12.44 6.63
N ILE A 106 1.77 -13.06 7.54
CA ILE A 106 1.98 -13.03 8.98
C ILE A 106 2.03 -14.48 9.46
N SER A 107 3.14 -14.88 10.10
CA SER A 107 3.31 -16.24 10.62
C SER A 107 3.69 -16.21 12.10
N PHE A 108 3.02 -17.04 12.90
CA PHE A 108 3.26 -17.17 14.33
C PHE A 108 2.80 -18.52 14.88
N VAL A 109 3.31 -18.88 16.05
CA VAL A 109 2.83 -20.01 16.84
C VAL A 109 1.80 -19.51 17.84
N LEU A 110 0.61 -20.11 17.82
CA LEU A 110 -0.44 -19.85 18.80
C LEU A 110 -0.45 -20.96 19.84
N HIS A 111 -0.05 -20.63 21.07
CA HIS A 111 -0.20 -21.46 22.26
C HIS A 111 -1.64 -21.35 22.77
N LEU A 112 -2.54 -22.11 22.14
CA LEU A 112 -3.97 -22.11 22.43
C LEU A 112 -4.27 -22.95 23.67
N GLY A 113 -5.11 -22.45 24.57
CA GLY A 113 -5.40 -23.14 25.84
C GLY A 113 -4.32 -22.93 26.91
N GLN A 114 -3.31 -22.10 26.65
CA GLN A 114 -2.12 -21.98 27.48
C GLN A 114 -1.95 -20.55 28.01
N THR A 115 -1.42 -20.44 29.22
CA THR A 115 -1.05 -19.16 29.83
C THR A 115 0.39 -18.81 29.49
N LEU A 116 0.67 -17.51 29.36
CA LEU A 116 2.04 -17.01 29.20
C LEU A 116 2.93 -17.50 30.35
N PRO A 117 4.03 -18.23 30.08
CA PRO A 117 4.96 -18.69 31.11
C PRO A 117 5.66 -17.52 31.81
N ASN A 118 5.90 -17.65 33.12
CA ASN A 118 6.52 -16.61 33.95
C ASN A 118 7.98 -16.26 33.56
N ASN A 119 8.61 -17.07 32.71
CA ASN A 119 9.96 -16.86 32.19
C ASN A 119 9.99 -16.13 30.83
N VAL A 120 8.83 -15.86 30.22
CA VAL A 120 8.72 -15.10 28.98
C VAL A 120 8.36 -13.66 29.31
N THR A 121 9.33 -12.76 29.19
CA THR A 121 9.09 -11.31 29.38
C THR A 121 8.30 -10.79 28.18
N ALA A 122 7.15 -10.15 28.43
CA ALA A 122 6.38 -9.42 27.41
C ALA A 122 7.21 -8.25 26.87
N GLY A 123 8.02 -8.53 25.84
CA GLY A 123 9.03 -7.60 25.35
C GLY A 123 9.91 -8.13 24.22
N SER A 124 9.74 -9.40 23.82
CA SER A 124 10.25 -9.91 22.54
C SER A 124 9.85 -8.92 21.45
N SER A 125 10.81 -8.31 20.76
CA SER A 125 10.52 -7.32 19.71
C SER A 125 9.56 -7.94 18.68
N PRO A 126 8.57 -7.20 18.17
CA PRO A 126 7.79 -7.69 17.03
C PRO A 126 8.76 -8.05 15.91
N GLN A 127 8.45 -9.14 15.20
CA GLN A 127 9.11 -9.52 13.97
C GLN A 127 9.05 -8.32 13.05
N SER A 128 10.19 -7.65 12.91
CA SER A 128 10.38 -6.62 11.90
C SER A 128 10.50 -7.37 10.58
N GLU A 129 9.36 -7.77 10.00
CA GLU A 129 9.29 -8.06 8.57
C GLU A 129 9.94 -6.87 7.86
N GLY A 130 11.08 -7.14 7.23
CA GLY A 130 11.85 -6.12 6.54
C GLY A 130 10.97 -5.43 5.51
N VAL A 131 10.95 -4.11 5.54
CA VAL A 131 10.54 -3.33 4.37
C VAL A 131 11.56 -3.66 3.28
N PRO A 132 11.21 -4.44 2.24
CA PRO A 132 11.18 -3.83 0.90
C PRO A 132 10.36 -4.59 -0.16
N GLU A 133 9.44 -3.89 -0.81
CA GLU A 133 9.54 -3.74 -2.26
C GLU A 133 9.90 -2.28 -2.49
N THR A 134 11.10 -2.02 -3.02
CA THR A 134 11.45 -0.74 -3.63
C THR A 134 10.63 -0.60 -4.91
N GLY A 135 9.31 -0.46 -4.78
CA GLY A 135 8.54 0.27 -5.77
C GLY A 135 9.15 1.67 -5.76
N TYR A 136 9.88 2.02 -6.83
CA TYR A 136 10.41 3.36 -7.05
C TYR A 136 9.50 4.36 -6.37
N ASN A 137 10.03 5.20 -5.46
CA ASN A 137 9.21 6.19 -4.75
C ASN A 137 8.39 6.93 -5.81
N GLN A 138 7.10 6.57 -5.93
CA GLN A 138 6.31 6.94 -7.09
C GLN A 138 6.16 8.46 -7.12
N ILE A 139 6.23 9.10 -5.95
CA ILE A 139 6.28 10.54 -5.80
C ILE A 139 7.55 11.11 -6.44
N ILE A 140 8.72 10.47 -6.28
CA ILE A 140 9.97 10.88 -6.96
C ILE A 140 9.87 10.64 -8.47
N ALA A 141 9.37 9.50 -8.92
CA ALA A 141 9.24 9.20 -10.34
C ALA A 141 8.24 10.14 -11.05
N ILE A 142 7.08 10.39 -10.42
CA ILE A 142 6.06 11.32 -10.90
C ILE A 142 6.58 12.76 -10.85
N SER A 143 7.27 13.19 -9.78
CA SER A 143 7.82 14.54 -9.72
C SER A 143 8.94 14.78 -10.75
N LEU A 144 9.78 13.78 -11.03
CA LEU A 144 10.76 13.84 -12.11
C LEU A 144 10.05 13.90 -13.49
N GLY A 145 9.06 13.04 -13.71
CA GLY A 145 8.28 13.00 -14.95
C GLY A 145 7.55 14.32 -15.23
N VAL A 146 6.83 14.84 -14.23
CA VAL A 146 6.15 16.14 -14.30
C VAL A 146 7.17 17.26 -14.47
N GLY A 147 8.30 17.21 -13.77
CA GLY A 147 9.39 18.18 -13.89
C GLY A 147 9.94 18.28 -15.31
N ILE A 148 10.19 17.14 -15.97
CA ILE A 148 10.67 17.09 -17.36
C ILE A 148 9.62 17.66 -18.32
N VAL A 149 8.34 17.31 -18.14
CA VAL A 149 7.23 17.81 -18.98
C VAL A 149 7.08 19.33 -18.84
N LEU A 150 7.14 19.86 -17.61
CA LEU A 150 7.07 21.30 -17.35
C LEU A 150 8.28 22.04 -17.92
N LEU A 151 9.48 21.48 -17.77
CA LEU A 151 10.72 22.06 -18.30
C LEU A 151 10.72 22.09 -19.83
N ALA A 152 10.31 21.00 -20.48
CA ALA A 152 10.15 20.94 -21.93
C ALA A 152 9.10 21.95 -22.43
N SER A 153 7.99 22.08 -21.71
CA SER A 153 6.94 23.06 -22.01
C SER A 153 7.47 24.50 -21.88
N TYR A 154 8.23 24.80 -20.82
CA TYR A 154 8.84 26.11 -20.62
C TYR A 154 9.78 26.49 -21.78
N PHE A 155 10.69 25.59 -22.17
CA PHE A 155 11.59 25.84 -23.31
C PHE A 155 10.84 26.01 -24.63
N TYR A 156 9.76 25.26 -24.85
CA TYR A 156 8.94 25.38 -26.05
C TYR A 156 8.29 26.77 -26.16
N PHE A 157 7.65 27.25 -25.09
CA PHE A 157 7.00 28.57 -25.09
C PHE A 157 8.00 29.73 -25.09
N TRP A 158 9.12 29.60 -24.38
CA TRP A 158 10.15 30.63 -24.35
C TRP A 158 10.88 30.77 -25.69
N GLY A 159 11.19 29.65 -26.35
CA GLY A 159 11.81 29.64 -27.67
C GLY A 159 10.94 30.26 -28.75
N ASP A 160 9.63 30.05 -28.70
CA ASP A 160 8.68 30.63 -29.68
C ASP A 160 8.49 32.14 -29.47
N SER A 161 8.47 32.58 -28.21
CA SER A 161 8.36 34.02 -27.86
C SER A 161 9.54 34.84 -28.36
N LYS A 162 10.77 34.28 -28.36
CA LYS A 162 11.96 34.96 -28.90
C LYS A 162 11.97 35.06 -30.43
N LYS A 163 11.29 34.16 -31.14
CA LYS A 163 11.20 34.23 -32.61
C LYS A 163 10.32 35.38 -33.07
N LYS A 164 9.23 35.67 -32.34
CA LYS A 164 8.35 36.81 -32.63
C LYS A 164 9.05 38.15 -32.43
N THR A 165 9.73 38.34 -31.30
CA THR A 165 10.41 39.62 -31.01
C THR A 165 11.55 39.90 -31.99
N VAL A 166 12.27 38.87 -32.45
CA VAL A 166 13.33 39.04 -33.48
C VAL A 166 12.73 39.34 -34.86
N PHE A 167 11.58 38.77 -35.20
CA PHE A 167 10.88 39.07 -36.46
C PHE A 167 10.35 40.51 -36.48
N GLU A 168 9.70 40.96 -35.40
CA GLU A 168 9.21 42.32 -35.25
C GLU A 168 10.37 43.34 -35.24
N ALA A 169 11.48 43.02 -34.56
CA ALA A 169 12.67 43.88 -34.54
C ALA A 169 13.40 43.97 -35.89
N ARG A 170 13.30 42.96 -36.77
CA ARG A 170 13.82 43.06 -38.15
C ARG A 170 12.89 43.84 -39.07
N MET A 171 11.58 43.65 -38.92
CA MET A 171 10.57 44.34 -39.74
C MET A 171 10.60 45.86 -39.52
N ILE A 172 10.87 46.32 -38.29
CA ILE A 172 11.01 47.76 -37.97
C ILE A 172 12.35 48.35 -38.48
N ARG A 173 13.32 47.51 -38.86
CA ARG A 173 14.66 47.94 -39.30
C ARG A 173 14.82 48.01 -40.82
N GLU A 174 13.83 47.54 -41.57
CA GLU A 174 13.82 47.50 -43.04
C GLU A 174 12.90 48.57 -43.67
N ASP A 175 12.31 49.45 -42.85
CA ASP A 175 11.74 50.75 -43.26
C ASP A 175 12.72 51.89 -42.92
#